data_AF-A0A9E5WY71-F1
#
_entry.id   AF-A0A9E5WY71-F1
#
_cell.length_a   1.000
_cell.length_b   1.000
_cell.length_c   1.000
_cell.angle_alpha   90.00
_cell.angle_beta   90.00
_cell.angle_gamma   90.00
#
_symmetry.space_group_name_H-M   'P 1'
#
loop_
_entity.id
_entity.type
_entity.pdbx_description
1 polymer ?
#
loop_
_entity_poly.entity_id
_entity_poly.type
_entity_poly.pdbx_seq_one_letter_code
_entity_poly.pdbx_strand_id
1 'polypeptide(L)'
;MRAPWFWREKTLAARAVALGLAPVAALYDAGQRARWRMTTPKRAPVPVICIGNATLGGVGKTPFAIALKGLLGGDAVHFLTRGYGGSLHGPLRVHPSTHDADEVGDEALILARYGTVWVAKTRPAGATAAAKAGAERIIMDDGFQNPTLEKTVSILLIDAAGADGNEKI
;
A
#
# COMPACT_ATOMS: atom_id res chain seq x y z
N MET A 1 -13.99 6.80 4.66
CA MET A 1 -13.93 8.24 5.03
C MET A 1 -14.51 9.05 3.87
N ARG A 2 -15.33 10.08 4.12
CA ARG A 2 -15.84 10.99 3.07
C ARG A 2 -14.84 12.12 2.84
N ALA A 3 -14.66 12.55 1.59
CA ALA A 3 -13.86 13.72 1.28
C ALA A 3 -14.40 14.96 2.03
N PRO A 4 -13.52 15.84 2.54
CA PRO A 4 -13.95 17.07 3.23
C PRO A 4 -14.83 17.94 2.32
N TRP A 5 -15.84 18.60 2.90
CA TRP A 5 -16.79 19.45 2.16
C TRP A 5 -16.08 20.56 1.36
N PHE A 6 -15.01 21.13 1.92
CA PHE A 6 -14.21 22.19 1.30
C PHE A 6 -13.32 21.72 0.14
N TRP A 7 -13.25 20.40 -0.15
CA TRP A 7 -12.61 19.89 -1.37
C TRP A 7 -13.58 19.86 -2.56
N ARG A 8 -14.90 19.89 -2.31
CA ARG A 8 -15.94 19.80 -3.36
C ARG A 8 -16.64 21.13 -3.63
N GLU A 9 -16.79 21.96 -2.61
CA GLU A 9 -17.47 23.24 -2.74
C GLU A 9 -16.55 24.36 -3.24
N LYS A 10 -17.04 25.18 -4.18
CA LYS A 10 -16.33 26.35 -4.72
C LYS A 10 -16.69 27.66 -3.99
N THR A 11 -17.16 27.57 -2.74
CA THR A 11 -17.55 28.75 -1.93
C THR A 11 -16.33 29.52 -1.45
N LEU A 12 -16.50 30.82 -1.15
CA LEU A 12 -15.42 31.65 -0.57
C LEU A 12 -14.94 31.10 0.78
N ALA A 13 -15.85 30.53 1.58
CA ALA A 13 -15.51 29.87 2.84
C ALA A 13 -14.63 28.62 2.63
N ALA A 14 -14.97 27.76 1.67
CA ALA A 14 -14.15 26.61 1.31
C ALA A 14 -12.75 27.03 0.84
N ARG A 15 -12.66 28.09 0.03
CA ARG A 15 -11.38 28.64 -0.44
C ARG A 15 -10.53 29.20 0.70
N ALA A 16 -11.13 29.93 1.65
CA ALA A 16 -10.43 30.48 2.80
C ALA A 16 -9.84 29.38 3.69
N VAL A 17 -10.62 28.31 3.95
CA VAL A 17 -10.15 27.13 4.70
C VAL A 17 -9.02 26.42 3.93
N ALA A 18 -9.17 26.21 2.62
CA ALA A 18 -8.13 25.58 1.80
C ALA A 18 -6.83 26.40 1.77
N LEU A 19 -6.91 27.74 1.68
CA LEU A 19 -5.76 28.65 1.74
C LEU A 19 -5.11 28.66 3.12
N GLY A 20 -5.89 28.63 4.20
CA GLY A 20 -5.37 28.54 5.56
C GLY A 20 -4.62 27.23 5.83
N LEU A 21 -5.05 26.13 5.22
CA LEU A 21 -4.38 24.82 5.31
C LEU A 21 -3.22 24.64 4.31
N ALA A 22 -3.11 25.51 3.30
CA ALA A 22 -2.06 25.44 2.28
C ALA A 22 -0.62 25.41 2.84
N PRO A 23 -0.21 26.23 3.83
CA PRO A 23 1.14 26.15 4.38
C PRO A 23 1.39 24.82 5.11
N VAL A 24 0.39 24.29 5.81
CA VAL A 24 0.50 22.97 6.46
C VAL A 24 0.63 21.86 5.42
N ALA A 25 -0.14 21.92 4.33
CA ALA A 25 -0.03 20.99 3.22
C ALA A 25 1.34 21.08 2.52
N ALA A 26 1.89 22.28 2.34
CA ALA A 26 3.20 22.50 1.75
C ALA A 26 4.33 21.94 2.63
N LEU A 27 4.25 22.13 3.95
CA LEU A 27 5.20 21.55 4.90
C LEU A 27 5.14 20.02 4.89
N TYR A 28 3.95 19.45 4.84
CA TYR A 28 3.76 18.00 4.73
C TYR A 28 4.35 17.45 3.42
N ASP A 29 4.07 18.09 2.27
CA ASP A 29 4.62 17.69 0.97
C ASP A 29 6.15 17.83 0.95
N ALA A 30 6.69 18.94 1.47
CA ALA A 30 8.14 19.12 1.60
C ALA A 30 8.80 18.02 2.44
N GLY A 31 8.20 17.66 3.58
CA GLY A 31 8.65 16.55 4.42
C GLY A 31 8.58 15.19 3.70
N GLN A 32 7.52 14.95 2.94
CA GLN A 32 7.39 13.74 2.13
C GLN A 32 8.48 13.69 1.06
N ARG A 33 8.64 14.74 0.24
CA ARG A 33 9.68 14.84 -0.79
C ARG A 33 11.08 14.69 -0.22
N ALA A 34 11.37 15.30 0.92
CA ALA A 34 12.64 15.14 1.61
C ALA A 34 12.86 13.67 1.99
N ARG A 35 11.85 13.00 2.58
CA ARG A 35 11.92 11.57 2.91
C ARG A 35 12.17 10.71 1.67
N TRP A 36 11.52 11.00 0.53
CA TRP A 36 11.76 10.28 -0.73
C TRP A 36 13.17 10.50 -1.26
N ARG A 37 13.70 11.73 -1.22
CA ARG A 37 15.06 12.06 -1.66
C ARG A 37 16.15 11.47 -0.77
N MET A 38 15.90 11.40 0.54
CA MET A 38 16.87 10.90 1.52
C MET A 38 16.81 9.37 1.69
N THR A 39 15.80 8.70 1.17
CA THR A 39 15.68 7.24 1.28
C THR A 39 16.32 6.57 0.08
N THR A 40 17.37 5.79 0.30
CA THR A 40 17.90 4.86 -0.71
C THR A 40 17.02 3.60 -0.75
N PRO A 41 16.32 3.31 -1.86
CA PRO A 41 15.53 2.09 -1.99
C PRO A 41 16.44 0.87 -1.99
N LYS A 42 16.03 -0.19 -1.30
CA LYS A 42 16.70 -1.50 -1.36
C LYS A 42 16.05 -2.35 -2.43
N ARG A 43 16.86 -3.05 -3.22
CA ARG A 43 16.40 -4.02 -4.21
C ARG A 43 16.09 -5.37 -3.54
N ALA A 44 14.95 -5.95 -3.84
CA ALA A 44 14.62 -7.31 -3.41
C ALA A 44 15.35 -8.35 -4.29
N PRO A 45 15.57 -9.58 -3.79
CA PRO A 45 16.13 -10.65 -4.61
C PRO A 45 15.24 -11.08 -5.78
N VAL A 46 13.94 -10.77 -5.71
CA VAL A 46 12.94 -11.14 -6.71
C VAL A 46 12.08 -9.94 -7.13
N PRO A 47 11.45 -9.96 -8.31
CA PRO A 47 10.59 -8.86 -8.78
C PRO A 47 9.47 -8.51 -7.81
N VAL A 48 9.27 -7.20 -7.60
CA VAL A 48 8.22 -6.65 -6.72
C VAL A 48 7.22 -5.86 -7.56
N ILE A 49 5.98 -6.32 -7.60
CA ILE A 49 4.85 -5.62 -8.21
C ILE A 49 4.07 -4.91 -7.10
N CYS A 50 4.09 -3.58 -7.11
CA CYS A 50 3.38 -2.76 -6.14
C CYS A 50 1.97 -2.45 -6.64
N ILE A 51 0.95 -2.69 -5.82
CA ILE A 51 -0.43 -2.30 -6.09
C ILE A 51 -0.82 -1.19 -5.10
N GLY A 52 -1.35 -0.10 -5.63
CA GLY A 52 -1.84 1.05 -4.85
C GLY A 52 -3.19 1.53 -5.35
N ASN A 53 -3.80 2.40 -4.56
CA ASN A 53 -5.02 3.10 -4.90
C ASN A 53 -4.82 4.61 -4.78
N ALA A 54 -5.39 5.36 -5.73
CA ALA A 54 -5.38 6.83 -5.67
C ALA A 54 -6.53 7.39 -4.83
N THR A 55 -7.54 6.57 -4.56
CA THR A 55 -8.83 7.02 -4.01
C THR A 55 -9.01 6.54 -2.57
N LEU A 56 -9.56 7.41 -1.71
CA LEU A 56 -10.03 7.07 -0.37
C LEU A 56 -11.29 6.19 -0.46
N GLY A 57 -11.12 4.92 -0.80
CA GLY A 57 -12.22 3.97 -1.00
C GLY A 57 -11.77 2.59 -1.47
N GLY A 58 -12.71 1.64 -1.47
CA GLY A 58 -12.49 0.27 -1.91
C GLY A 58 -12.45 0.15 -3.43
N VAL A 59 -11.33 0.47 -4.05
CA VAL A 59 -11.14 0.42 -5.53
C VAL A 59 -10.91 -0.99 -6.08
N GLY A 60 -11.32 -2.04 -5.37
CA GLY A 60 -11.13 -3.43 -5.80
C GLY A 60 -9.69 -3.93 -5.75
N LYS A 61 -8.82 -3.31 -4.94
CA LYS A 61 -7.40 -3.66 -4.82
C LYS A 61 -7.15 -5.11 -4.43
N THR A 62 -7.83 -5.59 -3.39
CA THR A 62 -7.67 -6.96 -2.90
C THR A 62 -8.12 -7.99 -3.95
N PRO A 63 -9.32 -7.87 -4.56
CA PRO A 63 -9.70 -8.70 -5.72
C PRO A 63 -8.68 -8.67 -6.86
N PHE A 64 -8.18 -7.48 -7.22
CA PHE A 64 -7.18 -7.34 -8.28
C PHE A 64 -5.85 -8.03 -7.93
N ALA A 65 -5.37 -7.91 -6.69
CA ALA A 65 -4.15 -8.57 -6.22
C ALA A 65 -4.28 -10.10 -6.29
N ILE A 66 -5.44 -10.63 -5.90
CA ILE A 66 -5.74 -12.08 -5.98
C ILE A 66 -5.76 -12.55 -7.44
N ALA A 67 -6.44 -11.82 -8.33
CA ALA A 67 -6.48 -12.15 -9.75
C ALA A 67 -5.08 -12.10 -10.38
N LEU A 68 -4.30 -11.06 -10.06
CA LEU A 68 -2.94 -10.88 -10.57
C LEU A 68 -2.01 -12.01 -10.11
N LYS A 69 -2.14 -12.47 -8.87
CA LYS A 69 -1.42 -13.66 -8.39
C LYS A 69 -1.66 -14.86 -9.30
N GLY A 70 -2.91 -15.13 -9.66
CA GLY A 70 -3.27 -16.23 -10.57
C GLY A 70 -2.58 -16.11 -11.94
N LEU A 71 -2.57 -14.92 -12.52
CA LEU A 71 -1.92 -14.65 -13.81
C LEU A 71 -0.39 -14.74 -13.77
N LEU A 72 0.21 -14.46 -12.62
CA LEU A 72 1.67 -14.39 -12.44
C LEU A 72 2.28 -15.68 -11.88
N GLY A 73 1.57 -16.81 -11.94
CA GLY A 73 2.13 -18.13 -11.59
C GLY A 73 1.70 -18.66 -10.22
N GLY A 74 0.61 -18.16 -9.64
CA GLY A 74 -0.01 -18.78 -8.48
C GLY A 74 0.93 -18.83 -7.28
N ASP A 75 1.22 -20.02 -6.77
CA ASP A 75 1.95 -20.21 -5.50
C ASP A 75 3.40 -19.73 -5.50
N ALA A 76 4.02 -19.57 -6.67
CA ALA A 76 5.31 -18.90 -6.81
C ALA A 76 5.25 -17.39 -6.46
N VAL A 77 4.04 -16.83 -6.34
CA VAL A 77 3.80 -15.42 -6.02
C VAL A 77 3.33 -15.27 -4.58
N HIS A 78 4.07 -14.46 -3.81
CA HIS A 78 3.75 -14.17 -2.42
C HIS A 78 3.25 -12.73 -2.26
N PHE A 79 2.35 -12.51 -1.32
CA PHE A 79 1.89 -11.17 -0.96
C PHE A 79 2.78 -10.55 0.12
N LEU A 80 2.97 -9.24 0.05
CA LEU A 80 3.68 -8.45 1.06
C LEU A 80 2.83 -7.25 1.49
N THR A 81 2.36 -7.26 2.74
CA THR A 81 1.58 -6.17 3.34
C THR A 81 2.33 -5.57 4.55
N ARG A 82 1.89 -4.39 4.99
CA ARG A 82 2.40 -3.74 6.21
C ARG A 82 1.81 -4.39 7.47
N GLY A 83 0.66 -5.05 7.35
CA GLY A 83 -0.15 -5.47 8.49
C GLY A 83 -0.79 -4.28 9.20
N TYR A 84 -1.53 -3.44 8.46
CA TYR A 84 -2.17 -2.26 9.04
C TYR A 84 -3.17 -2.67 10.12
N GLY A 85 -3.13 -2.00 11.28
CA GLY A 85 -3.94 -2.34 12.45
C GLY A 85 -3.38 -3.48 13.31
N GLY A 86 -2.48 -4.30 12.77
CA GLY A 86 -1.87 -5.41 13.50
C GLY A 86 -0.74 -4.99 14.44
N SER A 87 -0.56 -5.74 15.52
CA SER A 87 0.50 -5.56 16.53
C SER A 87 1.84 -6.20 16.13
N LEU A 88 1.83 -7.20 15.25
CA LEU A 88 3.03 -7.88 14.78
C LEU A 88 3.68 -7.13 13.62
N HIS A 89 4.94 -6.74 13.81
CA HIS A 89 5.66 -5.89 12.86
C HIS A 89 6.48 -6.66 11.80
N GLY A 90 6.66 -7.97 11.99
CA GLY A 90 7.39 -8.84 11.06
C GLY A 90 8.90 -8.55 10.91
N PRO A 91 9.58 -9.18 9.94
CA PRO A 91 9.01 -9.99 8.85
C PRO A 91 8.41 -11.31 9.36
N LEU A 92 7.11 -11.49 9.12
CA LEU A 92 6.33 -12.63 9.61
C LEU A 92 5.51 -13.22 8.47
N ARG A 93 5.50 -14.54 8.34
CA ARG A 93 4.56 -15.26 7.48
C ARG A 93 3.22 -15.39 8.20
N VAL A 94 2.14 -15.00 7.54
CA VAL A 94 0.78 -15.10 8.12
C VAL A 94 0.30 -16.54 8.07
N HIS A 95 -0.20 -17.04 9.20
CA HIS A 95 -0.82 -18.35 9.33
C HIS A 95 -2.25 -18.17 9.84
N PRO A 96 -3.29 -18.24 8.96
CA PRO A 96 -4.68 -17.96 9.34
C PRO A 96 -5.28 -18.87 10.42
N SER A 97 -4.64 -20.01 10.68
CA SER A 97 -5.03 -20.94 11.74
C SER A 97 -4.54 -20.54 13.13
N THR A 98 -3.54 -19.66 13.22
CA THR A 98 -2.88 -19.28 14.48
C THR A 98 -2.82 -17.78 14.71
N HIS A 99 -2.91 -16.97 13.65
CA HIS A 99 -2.91 -15.51 13.76
C HIS A 99 -4.31 -14.93 13.59
N ASP A 100 -4.57 -13.84 14.31
CA ASP A 100 -5.80 -13.06 14.19
C ASP A 100 -5.57 -11.65 13.59
N ALA A 101 -6.65 -10.88 13.48
CA ALA A 101 -6.63 -9.55 12.88
C ALA A 101 -5.87 -8.53 13.74
N ASP A 102 -5.90 -8.68 15.07
CA ASP A 102 -5.19 -7.79 16.00
C ASP A 102 -3.68 -8.02 15.93
N GLU A 103 -3.25 -9.18 15.45
CA GLU A 103 -1.87 -9.53 15.22
C GLU A 103 -1.36 -9.09 13.84
N VAL A 104 -2.05 -9.46 12.76
CA VAL A 104 -1.53 -9.31 11.39
C VAL A 104 -2.31 -8.31 10.51
N GLY A 105 -3.46 -7.84 10.98
CA GLY A 105 -4.40 -7.01 10.23
C GLY A 105 -5.36 -7.82 9.36
N ASP A 106 -6.59 -7.32 9.21
CA ASP A 106 -7.67 -7.96 8.46
C ASP A 106 -7.30 -8.27 7.00
N GLU A 107 -6.69 -7.31 6.31
CA GLU A 107 -6.28 -7.47 4.91
C GLU A 107 -5.29 -8.63 4.72
N ALA A 108 -4.39 -8.81 5.70
CA ALA A 108 -3.40 -9.87 5.65
C ALA A 108 -4.06 -11.25 5.77
N LEU A 109 -5.07 -11.38 6.64
CA LEU A 109 -5.84 -12.62 6.78
C LEU A 109 -6.68 -12.93 5.55
N ILE A 110 -7.29 -11.91 4.93
CA ILE A 110 -8.06 -12.09 3.70
C ILE A 110 -7.15 -12.61 2.59
N LEU A 111 -6.00 -11.96 2.36
CA LEU A 111 -5.03 -12.39 1.35
C LEU A 111 -4.47 -13.79 1.63
N ALA A 112 -4.32 -14.15 2.92
CA ALA A 112 -3.74 -15.43 3.32
C ALA A 112 -4.61 -16.64 2.96
N ARG A 113 -5.91 -16.42 2.69
CA ARG A 113 -6.81 -17.44 2.12
C ARG A 113 -6.50 -17.76 0.65
N TYR A 114 -5.82 -16.85 -0.05
CA TYR A 114 -5.47 -16.99 -1.46
C TYR A 114 -3.98 -17.26 -1.67
N GLY A 115 -3.20 -17.36 -0.58
CA GLY A 115 -1.88 -17.98 -0.51
C GLY A 115 -0.91 -17.25 0.41
N THR A 116 0.40 -17.43 0.20
CA THR A 116 1.37 -17.00 1.20
C THR A 116 1.46 -15.47 1.31
N VAL A 117 1.24 -14.96 2.52
CA VAL A 117 1.32 -13.53 2.87
C VAL A 117 2.44 -13.29 3.87
N TRP A 118 3.16 -12.19 3.67
CA TRP A 118 4.15 -11.65 4.59
C TRP A 118 3.70 -10.30 5.12
N VAL A 119 3.75 -10.14 6.44
CA VAL A 119 3.61 -8.85 7.13
C VAL A 119 5.01 -8.35 7.46
N ALA A 120 5.32 -7.13 7.06
CA ALA A 120 6.55 -6.46 7.48
C ALA A 120 6.41 -4.94 7.47
N LYS A 121 6.74 -4.29 8.60
CA LYS A 121 6.88 -2.84 8.68
C LYS A 121 8.01 -2.35 7.77
N THR A 122 9.12 -3.09 7.74
CA THR A 122 10.25 -2.88 6.83
C THR A 122 10.08 -3.73 5.58
N ARG A 123 9.57 -3.12 4.51
CA ARG A 123 9.26 -3.81 3.24
C ARG A 123 10.45 -4.58 2.64
N PRO A 124 11.70 -4.07 2.67
CA PRO A 124 12.85 -4.85 2.20
C PRO A 124 13.09 -6.15 2.99
N ALA A 125 12.88 -6.13 4.31
CA ALA A 125 13.06 -7.31 5.15
C ALA A 125 11.97 -8.36 4.85
N GLY A 126 10.72 -7.92 4.70
CA GLY A 126 9.63 -8.80 4.27
C GLY A 126 9.86 -9.39 2.88
N ALA A 127 10.33 -8.59 1.92
CA ALA A 127 10.64 -9.07 0.58
C ALA A 127 11.79 -10.09 0.56
N THR A 128 12.81 -9.86 1.39
CA THR A 128 13.93 -10.80 1.55
C THR A 128 13.46 -12.12 2.18
N ALA A 129 12.61 -12.05 3.20
CA ALA A 129 12.05 -13.24 3.85
C ALA A 129 11.15 -14.03 2.88
N ALA A 130 10.33 -13.35 2.09
CA ALA A 130 9.50 -13.97 1.05
C ALA A 130 10.34 -14.70 0.01
N ALA A 131 11.39 -14.06 -0.53
CA ALA A 131 12.29 -14.68 -1.50
C ALA A 131 12.98 -15.93 -0.92
N LYS A 132 13.46 -15.87 0.33
CA LYS A 132 14.05 -17.03 1.03
C LYS A 132 13.08 -18.19 1.22
N ALA A 133 11.79 -17.90 1.31
CA ALA A 133 10.74 -18.89 1.46
C ALA A 133 10.20 -19.43 0.13
N GLY A 134 10.84 -19.10 -1.00
CA GLY A 134 10.49 -19.63 -2.33
C GLY A 134 9.64 -18.72 -3.20
N ALA A 135 9.41 -17.47 -2.80
CA ALA A 135 8.72 -16.52 -3.69
C ALA A 135 9.58 -16.22 -4.92
N GLU A 136 9.06 -16.44 -6.13
CA GLU A 136 9.66 -15.98 -7.38
C GLU A 136 9.26 -14.56 -7.73
N ARG A 137 8.08 -14.11 -7.26
CA ARG A 137 7.54 -12.76 -7.46
C ARG A 137 6.80 -12.32 -6.21
N ILE A 138 6.80 -11.01 -5.97
CA ILE A 138 6.11 -10.43 -4.81
C ILE A 138 5.04 -9.45 -5.29
N ILE A 139 3.82 -9.62 -4.80
CA ILE A 139 2.77 -8.60 -4.91
C ILE A 139 2.75 -7.81 -3.61
N MET A 140 3.18 -6.55 -3.67
CA MET A 140 3.21 -5.65 -2.53
C MET A 140 1.95 -4.80 -2.47
N ASP A 141 1.23 -4.93 -1.37
CA ASP A 141 0.04 -4.15 -1.06
C ASP A 141 0.42 -2.81 -0.38
N ASP A 142 -0.10 -1.71 -0.94
CA ASP A 142 0.00 -0.34 -0.43
C ASP A 142 1.44 0.18 -0.29
N GLY A 143 2.26 -0.15 -1.29
CA GLY A 143 3.67 0.23 -1.31
C GLY A 143 3.95 1.58 -1.97
N PHE A 144 2.96 2.27 -2.54
CA PHE A 144 3.20 3.52 -3.27
C PHE A 144 3.85 4.59 -2.40
N GLN A 145 3.46 4.68 -1.12
CA GLN A 145 4.06 5.62 -0.16
C GLN A 145 5.33 5.07 0.53
N ASN A 146 5.79 3.88 0.16
CA ASN A 146 7.01 3.28 0.71
C ASN A 146 8.20 3.53 -0.22
N PRO A 147 9.13 4.45 0.11
CA PRO A 147 10.34 4.68 -0.70
C PRO A 147 11.45 3.66 -0.43
N THR A 148 11.30 2.78 0.57
CA THR A 148 12.40 1.93 1.08
C THR A 148 12.65 0.67 0.25
N LEU A 149 11.68 0.23 -0.55
CA LEU A 149 11.78 -0.96 -1.38
C LEU A 149 11.60 -0.56 -2.85
N GLU A 150 12.56 -0.99 -3.68
CA GLU A 150 12.50 -0.83 -5.14
C GLU A 150 11.34 -1.65 -5.70
N LYS A 151 10.56 -1.03 -6.58
CA LYS A 151 9.39 -1.64 -7.23
C LYS A 151 9.76 -1.91 -8.67
N THR A 152 9.62 -3.14 -9.11
CA THR A 152 9.84 -3.51 -10.51
C THR A 152 8.72 -2.95 -11.38
N VAL A 153 7.48 -3.06 -10.91
CA VAL A 153 6.30 -2.51 -11.57
C VAL A 153 5.41 -1.90 -10.49
N SER A 154 4.78 -0.76 -10.79
CA SER A 154 3.80 -0.12 -9.91
C SER A 154 2.48 0.05 -10.65
N ILE A 155 1.39 -0.47 -10.10
CA ILE A 155 0.04 -0.44 -10.66
C ILE A 155 -0.84 0.38 -9.74
N LEU A 156 -1.33 1.52 -10.26
CA LEU A 156 -2.24 2.39 -9.53
C LEU A 156 -3.67 2.13 -10.02
N LEU A 157 -4.53 1.67 -9.11
CA LEU A 157 -5.94 1.48 -9.38
C LEU A 157 -6.69 2.80 -9.14
N ILE A 158 -7.48 3.19 -10.14
CA ILE A 158 -8.30 4.40 -10.14
C ILE A 158 -9.74 3.95 -10.35
N ASP A 159 -10.62 4.35 -9.44
CA ASP A 159 -12.06 4.12 -9.59
C ASP A 159 -12.64 5.12 -10.60
N ALA A 160 -13.42 4.61 -11.55
CA ALA A 160 -14.11 5.41 -12.55
C ALA A 160 -15.17 6.35 -11.94
N ALA A 161 -15.72 6.00 -10.76
CA ALA A 161 -16.68 6.84 -10.05
C ALA A 161 -16.03 7.88 -9.12
N GLY A 162 -14.71 7.80 -8.91
CA GLY A 162 -14.01 8.42 -7.78
C GLY A 162 -13.03 9.53 -8.16
N ALA A 163 -13.48 10.51 -8.95
CA ALA A 163 -12.76 11.78 -9.12
C ALA A 163 -12.99 12.76 -7.94
N ASP A 164 -13.45 12.28 -6.78
CA ASP A 164 -13.69 13.08 -5.57
C ASP A 164 -12.39 13.34 -4.76
N GLY A 165 -11.28 13.65 -5.44
CA GLY A 165 -10.02 14.12 -4.86
C GLY A 165 -9.86 15.64 -4.97
N ASN A 166 -8.83 16.25 -4.37
CA ASN A 166 -8.64 17.71 -4.46
C ASN A 166 -8.08 18.23 -5.81
N GLU A 167 -8.20 17.44 -6.89
CA GLU A 167 -7.65 17.71 -8.23
C GLU A 167 -6.11 17.81 -8.29
N LYS A 168 -5.36 17.56 -7.20
CA LYS A 168 -3.89 17.48 -7.22
C LYS A 168 -3.44 16.01 -7.21
N ILE A 169 -2.95 15.55 -8.37
CA ILE A 169 -2.18 14.31 -8.53
C ILE A 169 -0.70 14.69 -8.63
#